data_AF-A0A2E6AKY3-F1
#
_entry.id   AF-A0A2E6AKY3-F1
#
_cell.length_a   1.000
_cell.length_b   1.000
_cell.length_c   1.000
_cell.angle_alpha   90.00
_cell.angle_beta   90.00
_cell.angle_gamma   90.00
#
_symmetry.space_group_name_H-M   'P 1'
#
loop_
_entity.id
_entity.type
_entity.pdbx_description
1 polymer ?
#
loop_
_entity_poly.entity_id
_entity_poly.type
_entity_poly.pdbx_seq_one_letter_code
_entity_poly.pdbx_strand_id
1 'polypeptide(L)'
;MELFKGNLRRHRFTGQRSWVTAALILVTLFATTGAEEFVINGDFESNRDEFVAWPGYVGHTDPDTGDVNPNVDDWFHTGGVGLNPIFGPGLAGNPNSITSWHGTGQLGINPVDDPSQENQQPFNDNGDNSSAIAFLQGESSIAQTITGLSTGSDYVLSVDYNARNCCGDFPIATLKLNGEPIPELDNKTIVPVLDANPWYTATIPLTADGPSLNLELSTRAQISGDATLIIDNLMLALETGGPNLVANGDFEANKAAFIAWPGYVSSAAAQNAPFRDNGNNATTTLFMQGAATIEQEISGLTPGTEYRLSLDYNARSCCGAVPYAELMLDDFVIDEFSDEVIDGIESVGDSNDWYHFETTLVADQSTLTMTLSSFALEGGDATFLVDNISLRTLSEACDINEDASCDATDIDAMSQLVTEGSKSLQDRVSLIESPLPSGFHTYIGDSTLDGVFDDQDIVAVFIEGQYLSAEPAGWAAGDWDGDLDFDDSDFVAAFIGGGYLQPTRQGKATLPEPTTWTLLLLPAVPIIRMRQGQQEIR
;
A
#
# COMPACT_ATOMS: atom_id res chain seq x y z
N MET A 1 36.01 66.80 18.82
CA MET A 1 35.27 66.44 20.05
C MET A 1 34.57 65.13 19.73
N GLU A 2 35.23 63.97 19.88
CA GLU A 2 35.39 63.21 21.15
C GLU A 2 34.04 62.90 21.80
N LEU A 3 33.61 61.70 22.17
CA LEU A 3 34.07 60.30 22.24
C LEU A 3 32.76 59.45 22.16
N PHE A 4 32.65 58.14 21.90
CA PHE A 4 33.33 56.99 22.50
C PHE A 4 33.06 55.73 21.64
N LYS A 5 34.10 54.90 21.52
CA LYS A 5 34.16 53.56 20.93
C LYS A 5 33.32 52.51 21.71
N GLY A 6 32.78 51.49 21.02
CA GLY A 6 32.19 50.32 21.68
C GLY A 6 31.95 49.08 20.79
N ASN A 7 33.03 48.33 20.52
CA ASN A 7 33.17 46.87 20.32
C ASN A 7 32.14 46.05 19.50
N LEU A 8 32.51 45.75 18.24
CA LEU A 8 32.22 44.45 17.62
C LEU A 8 33.09 43.36 18.28
N ARG A 9 32.47 42.28 18.78
CA ARG A 9 33.14 40.99 19.00
C ARG A 9 32.64 39.99 17.97
N ARG A 10 33.48 39.72 16.97
CA ARG A 10 33.40 38.52 16.13
C ARG A 10 33.78 37.32 16.99
N HIS A 11 32.86 36.39 17.21
CA HIS A 11 33.24 35.05 17.65
C HIS A 11 33.72 34.25 16.44
N ARG A 12 35.04 34.06 16.37
CA ARG A 12 35.67 32.99 15.61
C ARG A 12 35.40 31.68 16.34
N PHE A 13 34.66 30.76 15.73
CA PHE A 13 34.84 29.34 16.00
C PHE A 13 35.76 28.77 14.92
N THR A 14 36.95 28.41 15.34
CA THR A 14 37.91 27.57 14.61
C THR A 14 37.73 26.14 15.10
N GLY A 15 37.49 25.20 14.19
CA GLY A 15 37.50 23.77 14.47
C GLY A 15 37.43 22.96 13.19
N GLN A 16 38.60 22.61 12.65
CA GLN A 16 38.74 21.58 11.61
C GLN A 16 38.25 20.22 12.12
N ARG A 17 37.54 19.47 11.26
CA ARG A 17 37.37 18.00 11.14
C ARG A 17 36.12 17.80 10.28
N SER A 18 36.01 16.95 9.27
CA SER A 18 36.91 16.03 8.59
C SER A 18 36.31 15.80 7.20
N TRP A 19 37.15 15.72 6.18
CA TRP A 19 36.81 15.30 4.83
C TRP A 19 36.87 13.77 4.74
N VAL A 20 35.72 13.08 4.76
CA VAL A 20 35.41 11.72 4.24
C VAL A 20 33.88 11.63 4.43
N THR A 21 32.96 11.42 3.49
CA THR A 21 32.91 10.71 2.22
C THR A 21 31.70 11.30 1.48
N ALA A 22 31.87 11.89 0.30
CA ALA A 22 30.75 12.27 -0.56
C ALA A 22 30.88 11.46 -1.84
N ALA A 23 30.10 10.39 -1.94
CA ALA A 23 30.01 9.58 -3.15
C ALA A 23 28.54 9.22 -3.39
N LEU A 24 28.04 9.72 -4.54
CA LEU A 24 26.82 9.37 -5.26
C LEU A 24 25.49 9.53 -4.51
N ILE A 25 24.87 10.71 -4.70
CA ILE A 25 23.41 10.82 -4.82
C ILE A 25 23.15 10.84 -6.33
N LEU A 26 22.70 9.72 -6.89
CA LEU A 26 22.25 9.64 -8.27
C LEU A 26 20.73 9.84 -8.26
N VAL A 27 20.29 10.92 -8.89
CA VAL A 27 18.88 11.22 -9.11
C VAL A 27 18.31 10.23 -10.12
N THR A 28 17.29 9.47 -9.72
CA THR A 28 16.39 8.76 -10.64
C THR A 28 14.98 9.28 -10.45
N LEU A 29 14.58 10.21 -11.33
CA LEU A 29 13.18 10.37 -11.73
C LEU A 29 12.88 9.23 -12.72
N PHE A 30 12.05 8.27 -12.35
CA PHE A 30 11.25 7.49 -13.31
C PHE A 30 9.89 7.17 -12.70
N ALA A 31 8.89 7.19 -13.57
CA ALA A 31 7.47 7.23 -13.28
C ALA A 31 6.97 6.00 -12.52
N THR A 32 6.08 6.24 -11.55
CA THR A 32 5.12 5.28 -11.05
C THR A 32 4.22 4.84 -12.21
N THR A 33 4.39 3.61 -12.69
CA THR A 33 3.48 2.98 -13.64
C THR A 33 2.87 1.74 -13.01
N GLY A 34 1.56 1.82 -12.76
CA GLY A 34 0.61 0.71 -12.65
C GLY A 34 0.93 -0.39 -11.65
N ALA A 35 0.41 -0.28 -10.43
CA ALA A 35 0.09 -1.48 -9.66
C ALA A 35 -0.87 -2.33 -10.53
N GLU A 36 -0.59 -3.63 -10.65
CA GLU A 36 -1.47 -4.54 -11.38
C GLU A 36 -2.82 -4.60 -10.64
N GLU A 37 -3.90 -4.17 -11.30
CA GLU A 37 -5.23 -4.11 -10.70
C GLU A 37 -5.88 -5.50 -10.76
N PHE A 38 -5.92 -6.20 -9.62
CA PHE A 38 -6.45 -7.57 -9.55
C PHE A 38 -7.99 -7.63 -9.60
N VAL A 39 -8.67 -6.54 -9.22
CA VAL A 39 -10.13 -6.42 -9.34
C VAL A 39 -10.46 -5.96 -10.76
N ILE A 40 -11.23 -6.78 -11.48
CA ILE A 40 -11.60 -6.43 -12.85
C ILE A 40 -12.84 -5.55 -12.82
N ASN A 41 -12.78 -4.37 -13.45
CA ASN A 41 -13.87 -3.39 -13.51
C ASN A 41 -14.30 -2.93 -12.11
N GLY A 42 -13.31 -2.57 -11.27
CA GLY A 42 -13.51 -2.07 -9.91
C GLY A 42 -13.96 -0.61 -9.83
N ASP A 43 -13.67 0.17 -10.87
CA ASP A 43 -14.11 1.55 -11.10
C ASP A 43 -15.49 1.64 -11.77
N PHE A 44 -16.07 0.49 -12.17
CA PHE A 44 -17.36 0.39 -12.85
C PHE A 44 -17.50 1.21 -14.14
N GLU A 45 -16.38 1.57 -14.79
CA GLU A 45 -16.41 2.35 -16.02
C GLU A 45 -16.54 1.49 -17.28
N SER A 46 -16.25 0.19 -17.17
CA SER A 46 -16.51 -0.75 -18.25
C SER A 46 -18.01 -0.95 -18.43
N ASN A 47 -18.45 -1.04 -19.69
CA ASN A 47 -19.85 -1.29 -20.10
C ASN A 47 -20.93 -0.34 -19.55
N ARG A 48 -20.56 0.79 -18.94
CA ARG A 48 -21.49 1.83 -18.49
C ARG A 48 -22.42 2.33 -19.60
N ASP A 49 -21.93 2.40 -20.84
CA ASP A 49 -22.68 2.83 -22.03
C ASP A 49 -23.81 1.86 -22.42
N GLU A 50 -23.87 0.67 -21.80
CA GLU A 50 -24.98 -0.28 -21.95
C GLU A 50 -26.13 -0.01 -20.96
N PHE A 51 -25.88 0.78 -19.91
CA PHE A 51 -26.87 1.18 -18.90
C PHE A 51 -27.52 2.52 -19.26
N VAL A 52 -28.30 2.52 -20.34
CA VAL A 52 -28.88 3.73 -20.96
C VAL A 52 -30.36 3.96 -20.65
N ALA A 53 -31.02 3.01 -20.00
CA ALA A 53 -32.44 3.09 -19.66
C ALA A 53 -32.66 3.28 -18.16
N TRP A 54 -33.64 4.11 -17.78
CA TRP A 54 -34.08 4.18 -16.39
C TRP A 54 -34.63 2.84 -15.90
N PRO A 55 -34.31 2.37 -14.68
CA PRO A 55 -35.11 1.35 -14.02
C PRO A 55 -36.53 1.90 -13.84
N GLY A 56 -37.46 1.47 -14.69
CA GLY A 56 -38.86 1.87 -14.58
C GLY A 56 -39.49 1.30 -13.29
N TYR A 57 -39.83 2.17 -12.35
CA TYR A 57 -40.64 1.79 -11.18
C TYR A 57 -42.11 1.64 -11.57
N VAL A 58 -42.67 0.45 -11.35
CA VAL A 58 -44.11 0.26 -11.24
C VAL A 58 -44.39 -0.02 -9.76
N GLY A 59 -44.99 0.94 -9.05
CA GLY A 59 -45.41 0.75 -7.66
C GLY A 59 -45.37 1.98 -6.74
N HIS A 60 -44.78 3.10 -7.15
CA HIS A 60 -44.91 4.34 -6.38
C HIS A 60 -46.27 4.97 -6.68
N THR A 61 -47.18 5.01 -5.69
CA THR A 61 -48.23 6.03 -5.69
C THR A 61 -47.55 7.36 -5.41
N ASP A 62 -47.31 8.15 -6.43
CA ASP A 62 -46.85 9.52 -6.27
C ASP A 62 -47.87 10.29 -5.40
N PRO A 63 -47.50 10.76 -4.20
CA PRO A 63 -48.42 11.43 -3.30
C PRO A 63 -48.89 12.79 -3.83
N ASP A 64 -48.19 13.36 -4.82
CA ASP A 64 -48.52 14.66 -5.41
C ASP A 64 -49.43 14.55 -6.65
N THR A 65 -49.45 13.40 -7.34
CA THR A 65 -50.25 13.20 -8.57
C THR A 65 -51.34 12.14 -8.46
N GLY A 66 -51.24 11.20 -7.52
CA GLY A 66 -52.27 10.19 -7.27
C GLY A 66 -52.40 9.09 -8.33
N ASP A 67 -51.43 8.97 -9.24
CA ASP A 67 -51.44 7.93 -10.27
C ASP A 67 -51.03 6.56 -9.68
N VAL A 68 -51.90 5.57 -9.89
CA VAL A 68 -51.65 4.15 -9.60
C VAL A 68 -51.26 3.46 -10.90
N ASN A 69 -50.02 2.98 -10.97
CA ASN A 69 -49.55 2.14 -12.06
C ASN A 69 -50.26 0.76 -11.98
N PRO A 70 -50.73 0.15 -13.08
CA PRO A 70 -51.56 -1.05 -13.04
C PRO A 70 -50.78 -2.30 -12.59
N ASN A 71 -51.45 -3.21 -11.89
CA ASN A 71 -50.93 -4.53 -11.53
C ASN A 71 -50.58 -5.34 -12.78
N VAL A 72 -49.55 -6.20 -12.67
CA VAL A 72 -49.28 -7.25 -13.66
C VAL A 72 -50.33 -8.34 -13.49
N ASP A 73 -51.22 -8.50 -14.47
CA ASP A 73 -52.32 -9.47 -14.43
C ASP A 73 -51.81 -10.91 -14.14
N ASP A 74 -52.58 -11.66 -13.33
CA ASP A 74 -52.38 -13.06 -12.91
C ASP A 74 -51.24 -13.39 -11.92
N TRP A 75 -50.56 -12.41 -11.31
CA TRP A 75 -49.51 -12.64 -10.31
C TRP A 75 -49.80 -11.94 -8.97
N PHE A 76 -49.61 -12.65 -7.85
CA PHE A 76 -49.62 -12.07 -6.50
C PHE A 76 -48.19 -11.77 -6.04
N HIS A 77 -47.93 -10.55 -5.58
CA HIS A 77 -46.61 -10.09 -5.12
C HIS A 77 -46.73 -9.21 -3.86
N THR A 78 -45.67 -9.19 -3.05
CA THR A 78 -45.43 -8.23 -1.95
C THR A 78 -44.02 -7.67 -2.11
N GLY A 79 -43.86 -6.35 -2.17
CA GLY A 79 -42.60 -5.66 -2.56
C GLY A 79 -42.71 -5.00 -3.94
N GLY A 80 -41.75 -4.14 -4.30
CA GLY A 80 -41.69 -3.49 -5.61
C GLY A 80 -41.32 -4.50 -6.71
N VAL A 81 -42.21 -4.69 -7.69
CA VAL A 81 -41.95 -5.45 -8.91
C VAL A 81 -42.25 -4.57 -10.12
N GLY A 82 -41.30 -4.46 -11.06
CA GLY A 82 -41.42 -3.62 -12.25
C GLY A 82 -41.28 -4.42 -13.55
N LEU A 83 -41.92 -3.95 -14.62
CA LEU A 83 -41.62 -4.36 -15.99
C LEU A 83 -40.69 -3.31 -16.60
N ASN A 84 -39.52 -3.72 -17.08
CA ASN A 84 -38.60 -2.84 -17.81
C ASN A 84 -39.23 -2.46 -19.17
N PRO A 85 -39.56 -1.18 -19.44
CA PRO A 85 -40.19 -0.80 -20.69
C PRO A 85 -39.19 -0.84 -21.85
N ILE A 86 -39.54 -1.52 -22.95
CA ILE A 86 -38.90 -1.32 -24.25
C ILE A 86 -39.33 0.06 -24.76
N PHE A 87 -38.44 1.05 -24.70
CA PHE A 87 -38.61 2.30 -25.45
C PHE A 87 -37.95 2.19 -26.82
N GLY A 88 -38.79 1.91 -27.82
CA GLY A 88 -38.45 2.03 -29.24
C GLY A 88 -37.83 0.77 -29.87
N PRO A 89 -38.13 0.49 -31.16
CA PRO A 89 -37.52 -0.62 -31.88
C PRO A 89 -36.02 -0.33 -32.08
N GLY A 90 -35.16 -0.94 -31.25
CA GLY A 90 -33.71 -0.92 -31.43
C GLY A 90 -32.86 -0.64 -30.19
N LEU A 91 -33.44 -0.31 -29.03
CA LEU A 91 -32.69 -0.11 -27.78
C LEU A 91 -32.95 -1.29 -26.84
N ALA A 92 -31.88 -2.01 -26.47
CA ALA A 92 -31.93 -3.08 -25.47
C ALA A 92 -32.15 -2.46 -24.08
N GLY A 93 -32.92 -3.11 -23.20
CA GLY A 93 -33.01 -2.70 -21.79
C GLY A 93 -31.66 -2.86 -21.08
N ASN A 94 -31.48 -2.20 -19.92
CA ASN A 94 -30.26 -2.35 -19.13
C ASN A 94 -29.93 -3.83 -18.90
N PRO A 95 -28.64 -4.22 -18.98
CA PRO A 95 -28.23 -5.58 -18.71
C PRO A 95 -28.50 -5.94 -17.25
N ASN A 96 -28.78 -7.22 -16.99
CA ASN A 96 -29.08 -7.75 -15.65
C ASN A 96 -27.81 -7.98 -14.81
N SER A 97 -26.64 -7.65 -15.36
CA SER A 97 -25.33 -7.94 -14.78
C SER A 97 -24.35 -6.83 -15.13
N ILE A 98 -23.49 -6.51 -14.18
CA ILE A 98 -22.31 -5.66 -14.40
C ILE A 98 -21.22 -6.56 -15.01
N THR A 99 -20.50 -6.07 -16.03
CA THR A 99 -19.46 -6.89 -16.69
C THR A 99 -18.39 -7.30 -15.66
N SER A 100 -17.99 -8.58 -15.70
CA SER A 100 -17.03 -9.20 -14.77
C SER A 100 -17.50 -9.37 -13.31
N TRP A 101 -18.77 -9.05 -13.02
CA TRP A 101 -19.37 -9.20 -11.70
C TRP A 101 -20.61 -10.13 -11.75
N HIS A 102 -20.67 -11.07 -10.81
CA HIS A 102 -21.84 -11.92 -10.59
C HIS A 102 -22.79 -11.28 -9.58
N GLY A 103 -23.92 -10.76 -10.06
CA GLY A 103 -24.90 -10.06 -9.23
C GLY A 103 -26.18 -10.85 -8.95
N THR A 104 -26.81 -10.60 -7.81
CA THR A 104 -28.19 -11.00 -7.50
C THR A 104 -28.98 -9.84 -6.90
N GLY A 105 -30.30 -9.82 -7.11
CA GLY A 105 -31.16 -8.75 -6.60
C GLY A 105 -31.30 -7.57 -7.56
N GLN A 106 -31.50 -6.37 -7.01
CA GLN A 106 -31.64 -5.11 -7.74
C GLN A 106 -30.32 -4.33 -7.70
N LEU A 107 -29.60 -4.32 -8.81
CA LEU A 107 -28.29 -3.71 -8.95
C LEU A 107 -28.07 -3.14 -10.35
N GLY A 108 -27.06 -2.29 -10.51
CA GLY A 108 -26.63 -1.77 -11.81
C GLY A 108 -25.55 -0.70 -11.70
N ILE A 109 -25.18 -0.10 -12.84
CA ILE A 109 -24.31 1.07 -12.90
C ILE A 109 -25.17 2.33 -13.05
N ASN A 110 -24.90 3.34 -12.23
CA ASN A 110 -25.44 4.69 -12.40
C ASN A 110 -24.37 5.56 -13.10
N PRO A 111 -24.60 6.01 -14.35
CA PRO A 111 -23.59 6.73 -15.14
C PRO A 111 -23.33 8.16 -14.66
N VAL A 112 -22.18 8.73 -15.08
CA VAL A 112 -21.79 10.13 -14.86
C VAL A 112 -22.73 11.10 -15.61
N ASP A 113 -23.00 12.27 -15.03
CA ASP A 113 -23.85 13.33 -15.59
C ASP A 113 -23.60 13.61 -17.08
N ASP A 114 -24.66 13.57 -17.89
CA ASP A 114 -24.74 14.34 -19.13
C ASP A 114 -25.32 15.72 -18.78
N PRO A 115 -24.52 16.80 -18.82
CA PRO A 115 -24.99 18.16 -18.47
C PRO A 115 -26.10 18.69 -19.40
N SER A 116 -26.46 17.95 -20.46
CA SER A 116 -27.59 18.26 -21.33
C SER A 116 -28.94 17.69 -20.87
N GLN A 117 -29.00 16.93 -19.77
CA GLN A 117 -30.20 16.23 -19.32
C GLN A 117 -30.40 16.37 -17.80
N GLU A 118 -31.49 17.04 -17.37
CA GLU A 118 -31.81 17.20 -15.94
C GLU A 118 -32.19 15.85 -15.28
N ASN A 119 -31.68 15.58 -14.08
CA ASN A 119 -32.01 14.46 -13.16
C ASN A 119 -31.47 13.05 -13.48
N GLN A 120 -30.25 12.88 -14.03
CA GLN A 120 -29.76 11.54 -14.40
C GLN A 120 -29.11 10.70 -13.27
N GLN A 121 -28.91 11.24 -12.07
CA GLN A 121 -28.22 10.53 -10.98
C GLN A 121 -29.15 10.27 -9.79
N PRO A 122 -30.13 9.35 -9.89
CA PRO A 122 -30.98 9.05 -8.75
C PRO A 122 -30.19 8.45 -7.58
N PHE A 123 -29.08 7.75 -7.84
CA PHE A 123 -28.33 6.99 -6.82
C PHE A 123 -27.05 7.70 -6.33
N ASN A 124 -26.34 8.44 -7.19
CA ASN A 124 -25.22 9.31 -6.80
C ASN A 124 -25.72 10.70 -6.41
N ASP A 125 -26.59 10.76 -5.40
CA ASP A 125 -27.34 11.98 -5.02
C ASP A 125 -26.65 12.82 -3.93
N ASN A 126 -25.51 12.35 -3.43
CA ASN A 126 -24.72 13.01 -2.39
C ASN A 126 -23.27 12.53 -2.38
N GLY A 127 -22.39 13.36 -1.80
CA GLY A 127 -20.95 13.13 -1.73
C GLY A 127 -20.21 13.60 -2.98
N ASP A 128 -18.89 13.71 -2.86
CA ASP A 128 -18.00 14.06 -3.97
C ASP A 128 -17.57 12.81 -4.74
N ASN A 129 -18.20 12.56 -5.89
CA ASN A 129 -17.84 11.50 -6.83
C ASN A 129 -18.26 11.92 -8.26
N SER A 130 -17.31 11.91 -9.20
CA SER A 130 -17.52 12.27 -10.60
C SER A 130 -17.49 11.10 -11.60
N SER A 131 -17.43 9.86 -11.12
CA SER A 131 -17.38 8.60 -11.89
C SER A 131 -18.74 7.88 -11.93
N ALA A 132 -18.83 6.87 -12.78
CA ALA A 132 -19.97 5.97 -12.79
C ALA A 132 -19.89 5.07 -11.55
N ILE A 133 -21.03 4.80 -10.90
CA ILE A 133 -21.03 4.08 -9.62
C ILE A 133 -21.84 2.80 -9.72
N ALA A 134 -21.44 1.75 -9.00
CA ALA A 134 -22.32 0.60 -8.80
C ALA A 134 -23.35 0.91 -7.71
N PHE A 135 -24.59 0.49 -7.91
CA PHE A 135 -25.63 0.52 -6.87
C PHE A 135 -26.17 -0.87 -6.59
N LEU A 136 -26.46 -1.15 -5.31
CA LEU A 136 -27.17 -2.33 -4.85
C LEU A 136 -28.32 -1.89 -3.94
N GLN A 137 -29.55 -2.27 -4.28
CA GLN A 137 -30.76 -1.86 -3.56
C GLN A 137 -31.44 -3.05 -2.88
N GLY A 138 -31.91 -2.86 -1.65
CA GLY A 138 -32.63 -3.91 -0.91
C GLY A 138 -31.76 -5.14 -0.67
N GLU A 139 -32.34 -6.35 -0.73
CA GLU A 139 -31.57 -7.60 -0.65
C GLU A 139 -30.88 -7.89 -1.99
N SER A 140 -29.60 -7.52 -2.09
CA SER A 140 -28.80 -7.62 -3.30
C SER A 140 -27.33 -7.95 -3.01
N SER A 141 -26.63 -8.52 -3.98
CA SER A 141 -25.19 -8.79 -3.88
C SER A 141 -24.48 -8.67 -5.23
N ILE A 142 -23.17 -8.40 -5.18
CA ILE A 142 -22.24 -8.55 -6.29
C ILE A 142 -21.02 -9.36 -5.81
N ALA A 143 -20.47 -10.20 -6.68
CA ALA A 143 -19.31 -11.00 -6.36
C ALA A 143 -18.38 -11.18 -7.57
N GLN A 144 -17.09 -11.32 -7.29
CA GLN A 144 -16.07 -11.63 -8.29
C GLN A 144 -15.09 -12.66 -7.71
N THR A 145 -14.69 -13.62 -8.53
CA THR A 145 -13.52 -14.46 -8.23
C THR A 145 -12.30 -13.77 -8.82
N ILE A 146 -11.44 -13.28 -7.94
CA ILE A 146 -10.14 -12.70 -8.29
C ILE A 146 -9.15 -13.86 -8.41
N THR A 147 -8.32 -13.85 -9.44
CA THR A 147 -7.35 -14.92 -9.74
C THR A 147 -5.99 -14.33 -10.05
N GLY A 148 -4.92 -15.12 -9.89
CA GLY A 148 -3.55 -14.66 -10.13
C GLY A 148 -2.90 -14.08 -8.87
N LEU A 149 -3.46 -14.40 -7.69
CA LEU A 149 -2.83 -14.04 -6.43
C LEU A 149 -1.65 -14.96 -6.14
N SER A 150 -0.63 -14.43 -5.49
CA SER A 150 0.51 -15.19 -4.99
C SER A 150 0.20 -15.67 -3.57
N THR A 151 0.32 -16.99 -3.35
CA THR A 151 -0.08 -17.59 -2.07
C THR A 151 0.92 -17.21 -0.98
N GLY A 152 0.44 -16.64 0.12
CA GLY A 152 1.27 -16.16 1.23
C GLY A 152 1.65 -14.68 1.14
N SER A 153 1.36 -14.02 0.02
CA SER A 153 1.64 -12.60 -0.17
C SER A 153 0.55 -11.72 0.46
N ASP A 154 0.95 -10.54 0.93
CA ASP A 154 0.04 -9.57 1.54
C ASP A 154 -0.55 -8.65 0.48
N TYR A 155 -1.86 -8.43 0.57
CA TYR A 155 -2.64 -7.56 -0.31
C TYR A 155 -3.43 -6.57 0.53
N VAL A 156 -3.78 -5.45 -0.08
CA VAL A 156 -4.73 -4.48 0.47
C VAL A 156 -5.92 -4.37 -0.47
N LEU A 157 -7.10 -4.69 0.06
CA LEU A 157 -8.37 -4.38 -0.57
C LEU A 157 -8.83 -2.98 -0.13
N SER A 158 -9.00 -2.07 -1.07
CA SER A 158 -9.65 -0.77 -0.87
C SER A 158 -11.04 -0.77 -1.51
N VAL A 159 -12.00 -0.12 -0.86
CA VAL A 159 -13.34 0.10 -1.39
C VAL A 159 -13.89 1.45 -0.96
N ASP A 160 -14.36 2.25 -1.93
CA ASP A 160 -15.15 3.44 -1.66
C ASP A 160 -16.64 3.09 -1.65
N TYR A 161 -17.35 3.55 -0.63
CA TYR A 161 -18.77 3.26 -0.46
C TYR A 161 -19.52 4.42 0.19
N ASN A 162 -20.79 4.52 -0.13
CA ASN A 162 -21.71 5.47 0.47
C ASN A 162 -23.13 4.89 0.45
N ALA A 163 -24.08 5.62 1.05
CA ALA A 163 -25.50 5.33 0.90
C ALA A 163 -26.19 6.48 0.17
N ARG A 164 -27.28 6.14 -0.51
CA ARG A 164 -28.17 7.12 -1.11
C ARG A 164 -28.85 7.97 -0.04
N ASN A 165 -29.01 9.27 -0.28
CA ASN A 165 -29.67 10.20 0.64
C ASN A 165 -31.17 10.38 0.35
N CYS A 166 -31.92 9.28 0.30
CA CYS A 166 -33.35 9.36 0.09
C CYS A 166 -34.13 8.25 0.81
N CYS A 167 -35.46 8.39 0.74
CA CYS A 167 -36.40 7.26 0.77
C CYS A 167 -36.58 6.49 2.09
N GLY A 168 -35.93 6.95 3.17
CA GLY A 168 -36.34 6.67 4.55
C GLY A 168 -35.83 5.36 5.16
N ASP A 169 -34.92 4.66 4.49
CA ASP A 169 -34.23 3.48 5.02
C ASP A 169 -32.74 3.50 4.63
N PHE A 170 -31.92 2.72 5.34
CA PHE A 170 -30.47 2.65 5.13
C PHE A 170 -30.04 1.23 4.75
N PRO A 171 -29.06 1.09 3.83
CA PRO A 171 -28.50 -0.21 3.53
C PRO A 171 -27.66 -0.73 4.71
N ILE A 172 -27.80 -2.01 4.99
CA ILE A 172 -26.89 -2.78 5.84
C ILE A 172 -25.96 -3.55 4.91
N ALA A 173 -24.70 -3.12 4.81
CA ALA A 173 -23.69 -3.77 4.00
C ALA A 173 -23.02 -4.94 4.74
N THR A 174 -22.58 -5.94 3.99
CA THR A 174 -21.66 -7.02 4.41
C THR A 174 -20.66 -7.27 3.28
N LEU A 175 -19.36 -7.09 3.57
CA LEU A 175 -18.24 -7.52 2.73
C LEU A 175 -17.73 -8.88 3.21
N LYS A 176 -17.49 -9.82 2.28
CA LYS A 176 -16.91 -11.13 2.57
C LYS A 176 -15.73 -11.45 1.66
N LEU A 177 -14.75 -12.12 2.24
CA LEU A 177 -13.62 -12.74 1.56
C LEU A 177 -13.68 -14.25 1.76
N ASN A 178 -13.70 -15.03 0.68
CA ASN A 178 -13.84 -16.49 0.71
C ASN A 178 -15.05 -16.99 1.53
N GLY A 179 -16.11 -16.19 1.58
CA GLY A 179 -17.34 -16.48 2.34
C GLY A 179 -17.31 -16.04 3.81
N GLU A 180 -16.17 -15.58 4.33
CA GLU A 180 -16.03 -15.07 5.69
C GLU A 180 -16.23 -13.54 5.72
N PRO A 181 -17.10 -13.02 6.61
CA PRO A 181 -17.36 -11.59 6.70
C PRO A 181 -16.18 -10.82 7.29
N ILE A 182 -15.94 -9.62 6.77
CA ILE A 182 -14.87 -8.73 7.22
C ILE A 182 -15.40 -7.73 8.25
N PRO A 183 -14.78 -7.60 9.45
CA PRO A 183 -15.32 -6.80 10.56
C PRO A 183 -15.65 -5.35 10.22
N GLU A 184 -14.87 -4.70 9.36
CA GLU A 184 -14.98 -3.30 8.95
C GLU A 184 -16.33 -2.99 8.27
N LEU A 185 -16.91 -3.99 7.62
CA LEU A 185 -18.14 -3.91 6.83
C LEU A 185 -19.14 -5.03 7.17
N ASP A 186 -18.97 -5.81 8.24
CA ASP A 186 -19.92 -6.88 8.59
C ASP A 186 -21.21 -6.33 9.21
N ASN A 187 -22.34 -6.47 8.50
CA ASN A 187 -23.66 -6.05 8.96
C ASN A 187 -23.71 -4.56 9.34
N LYS A 188 -22.94 -3.72 8.62
CA LYS A 188 -22.78 -2.30 8.91
C LYS A 188 -23.89 -1.49 8.25
N THR A 189 -24.65 -0.76 9.06
CA THR A 189 -25.58 0.26 8.54
C THR A 189 -24.79 1.43 7.96
N ILE A 190 -25.02 1.76 6.69
CA ILE A 190 -24.36 2.88 6.01
C ILE A 190 -25.32 4.06 5.95
N VAL A 191 -24.89 5.20 6.48
CA VAL A 191 -25.62 6.48 6.43
C VAL A 191 -24.98 7.38 5.38
N PRO A 192 -25.78 8.12 4.57
CA PRO A 192 -25.26 8.96 3.49
C PRO A 192 -24.26 10.01 4.02
N VAL A 193 -23.19 10.27 3.29
CA VAL A 193 -22.18 11.28 3.67
C VAL A 193 -22.69 12.72 3.54
N LEU A 194 -23.68 12.95 2.67
CA LEU A 194 -24.31 14.24 2.39
C LEU A 194 -23.40 15.27 1.72
N ASP A 195 -24.00 16.33 1.16
CA ASP A 195 -23.31 17.48 0.55
C ASP A 195 -22.16 17.06 -0.40
N ALA A 196 -21.06 17.83 -0.48
CA ALA A 196 -19.86 17.49 -1.25
C ALA A 196 -18.80 16.81 -0.35
N ASN A 197 -19.26 15.98 0.59
CA ASN A 197 -18.38 15.27 1.50
C ASN A 197 -17.74 14.06 0.79
N PRO A 198 -16.50 13.68 1.13
CA PRO A 198 -15.89 12.47 0.58
C PRO A 198 -16.70 11.23 0.99
N TRP A 199 -16.72 10.22 0.13
CA TRP A 199 -17.29 8.91 0.43
C TRP A 199 -16.52 8.21 1.56
N TYR A 200 -17.10 7.16 2.15
CA TYR A 200 -16.35 6.33 3.08
C TYR A 200 -15.39 5.43 2.31
N THR A 201 -14.19 5.24 2.85
CA THR A 201 -13.24 4.26 2.35
C THR A 201 -13.05 3.17 3.40
N ALA A 202 -12.93 1.90 2.96
CA ALA A 202 -12.46 0.81 3.81
C ALA A 202 -11.22 0.17 3.17
N THR A 203 -10.18 0.02 3.98
CA THR A 203 -8.91 -0.58 3.61
C THR A 203 -8.71 -1.83 4.45
N ILE A 204 -8.58 -2.98 3.79
CA ILE A 204 -8.56 -4.29 4.43
C ILE A 204 -7.26 -5.00 4.01
N PRO A 205 -6.27 -5.11 4.91
CA PRO A 205 -5.11 -5.95 4.66
C PRO A 205 -5.52 -7.43 4.74
N LEU A 206 -5.01 -8.23 3.82
CA LEU A 206 -5.25 -9.68 3.77
C LEU A 206 -4.02 -10.41 3.21
N THR A 207 -3.71 -11.57 3.76
CA THR A 207 -2.72 -12.49 3.17
C THR A 207 -3.47 -13.49 2.28
N ALA A 208 -3.00 -13.71 1.05
CA ALA A 208 -3.65 -14.64 0.14
C ALA A 208 -3.42 -16.10 0.55
N ASP A 209 -4.49 -16.79 0.96
CA ASP A 209 -4.44 -18.23 1.33
C ASP A 209 -4.29 -19.19 0.12
N GLY A 210 -4.35 -18.66 -1.10
CA GLY A 210 -4.30 -19.42 -2.34
C GLY A 210 -4.34 -18.50 -3.57
N PRO A 211 -4.24 -19.05 -4.79
CA PRO A 211 -4.09 -18.26 -6.02
C PRO A 211 -5.37 -17.55 -6.49
N SER A 212 -6.44 -17.61 -5.69
CA SER A 212 -7.72 -17.02 -5.99
C SER A 212 -8.45 -16.59 -4.72
N LEU A 213 -9.20 -15.51 -4.82
CA LEU A 213 -10.00 -14.92 -3.74
C LEU A 213 -11.43 -14.70 -4.23
N ASN A 214 -12.42 -15.15 -3.47
CA ASN A 214 -13.81 -14.80 -3.72
C ASN A 214 -14.18 -13.54 -2.92
N LEU A 215 -14.40 -12.45 -3.64
CA LEU A 215 -14.86 -11.17 -3.11
C LEU A 215 -16.37 -11.07 -3.28
N GLU A 216 -17.12 -10.85 -2.19
CA GLU A 216 -18.58 -10.68 -2.21
C GLU A 216 -18.97 -9.45 -1.39
N LEU A 217 -19.75 -8.55 -1.99
CA LEU A 217 -20.43 -7.48 -1.29
C LEU A 217 -21.93 -7.70 -1.35
N SER A 218 -22.60 -7.57 -0.21
CA SER A 218 -24.05 -7.75 -0.10
C SER A 218 -24.68 -6.63 0.72
N THR A 219 -25.94 -6.36 0.45
CA THR A 219 -26.74 -5.39 1.18
C THR A 219 -28.14 -5.92 1.46
N ARG A 220 -28.76 -5.36 2.51
CA ARG A 220 -30.19 -5.49 2.80
C ARG A 220 -30.71 -4.19 3.39
N ALA A 221 -32.03 -4.02 3.35
CA ALA A 221 -32.70 -2.92 4.05
C ALA A 221 -32.60 -3.07 5.58
N GLN A 222 -32.41 -1.97 6.31
CA GLN A 222 -32.40 -2.00 7.78
C GLN A 222 -33.80 -2.25 8.36
N ILE A 223 -34.85 -1.70 7.73
CA ILE A 223 -36.23 -1.86 8.19
C ILE A 223 -37.09 -2.49 7.08
N SER A 224 -37.30 -1.76 6.00
CA SER A 224 -38.01 -2.14 4.78
C SER A 224 -38.06 -0.91 3.86
N GLY A 225 -37.68 -1.03 2.59
CA GLY A 225 -37.81 0.07 1.64
C GLY A 225 -36.68 0.14 0.63
N ASP A 226 -36.59 1.31 -0.03
CA ASP A 226 -35.47 1.68 -0.91
C ASP A 226 -34.27 2.03 -0.03
N ALA A 227 -33.43 1.01 0.20
CA ALA A 227 -32.15 1.11 0.88
C ALA A 227 -31.06 0.79 -0.14
N THR A 228 -30.35 1.81 -0.61
CA THR A 228 -29.38 1.68 -1.70
C THR A 228 -27.97 1.93 -1.20
N LEU A 229 -27.12 0.90 -1.31
CA LEU A 229 -25.67 0.98 -1.17
C LEU A 229 -25.07 1.40 -2.50
N ILE A 230 -24.15 2.35 -2.48
CA ILE A 230 -23.39 2.78 -3.65
C ILE A 230 -21.91 2.54 -3.42
N ILE A 231 -21.22 2.01 -4.43
CA ILE A 231 -19.83 1.55 -4.35
C ILE A 231 -19.07 2.03 -5.58
N ASP A 232 -17.81 2.37 -5.37
CA ASP A 232 -16.86 2.73 -6.42
C ASP A 232 -15.42 2.36 -6.00
N ASN A 233 -14.47 2.47 -6.93
CA ASN A 233 -13.03 2.33 -6.71
C ASN A 233 -12.65 1.07 -5.89
N LEU A 234 -13.24 -0.06 -6.24
CA LEU A 234 -12.95 -1.33 -5.58
C LEU A 234 -11.64 -1.90 -6.13
N MET A 235 -10.57 -1.85 -5.34
CA MET A 235 -9.22 -2.21 -5.78
C MET A 235 -8.62 -3.24 -4.83
N LEU A 236 -8.01 -4.29 -5.38
CA LEU A 236 -7.10 -5.16 -4.65
C LEU A 236 -5.69 -4.89 -5.18
N ALA A 237 -4.82 -4.39 -4.32
CA ALA A 237 -3.43 -4.12 -4.64
C ALA A 237 -2.54 -5.10 -3.88
N LEU A 238 -1.52 -5.63 -4.54
CA LEU A 238 -0.44 -6.33 -3.87
C LEU A 238 0.33 -5.32 -3.01
N GLU A 239 0.61 -5.65 -1.76
CA GLU A 239 1.55 -4.87 -0.97
C GLU A 239 2.96 -5.29 -1.37
N THR A 240 3.64 -4.45 -2.17
CA THR A 240 5.03 -4.70 -2.53
C THR A 240 5.92 -4.55 -1.30
N GLY A 241 6.66 -5.61 -0.95
CA GLY A 241 7.48 -5.69 0.25
C GLY A 241 6.82 -6.43 1.40
N GLY A 242 7.57 -6.73 2.45
CA GLY A 242 7.06 -7.45 3.62
C GLY A 242 6.00 -6.66 4.40
N PRO A 243 5.39 -7.27 5.44
CA PRO A 243 4.37 -6.62 6.24
C PRO A 243 4.89 -5.31 6.85
N ASN A 244 4.02 -4.30 6.96
CA ASN A 244 4.38 -3.06 7.64
C ASN A 244 4.74 -3.35 9.10
N LEU A 245 6.00 -3.09 9.46
CA LEU A 245 6.48 -3.28 10.83
C LEU A 245 6.06 -2.13 11.76
N VAL A 246 5.58 -1.01 11.22
CA VAL A 246 5.02 0.10 12.00
C VAL A 246 3.60 -0.24 12.40
N ALA A 247 3.37 -0.40 13.71
CA ALA A 247 2.04 -0.73 14.20
C ALA A 247 1.14 0.52 14.17
N ASN A 248 -0.05 0.38 13.57
CA ASN A 248 -1.05 1.46 13.43
C ASN A 248 -0.47 2.73 12.76
N GLY A 249 0.36 2.54 11.73
CA GLY A 249 0.99 3.64 10.98
C GLY A 249 0.01 4.47 10.12
N ASP A 250 -1.17 3.91 9.83
CA ASP A 250 -2.31 4.55 9.15
C ASP A 250 -3.30 5.21 10.14
N PHE A 251 -3.08 5.05 11.45
CA PHE A 251 -3.90 5.62 12.53
C PHE A 251 -5.40 5.27 12.52
N GLU A 252 -5.80 4.26 11.75
CA GLU A 252 -7.20 3.82 11.66
C GLU A 252 -7.60 2.90 12.83
N ALA A 253 -6.64 2.20 13.42
CA ALA A 253 -6.90 1.34 14.56
C ALA A 253 -7.23 2.16 15.80
N ASN A 254 -8.22 1.69 16.57
CA ASN A 254 -8.72 2.34 17.78
C ASN A 254 -9.28 3.75 17.60
N LYS A 255 -9.50 4.23 16.36
CA LYS A 255 -10.06 5.57 16.12
C LYS A 255 -11.34 5.81 16.92
N ALA A 256 -12.22 4.81 17.03
CA ALA A 256 -13.46 4.86 17.83
C ALA A 256 -13.27 5.16 19.34
N ALA A 257 -12.05 5.04 19.89
CA ALA A 257 -11.74 5.45 21.25
C ALA A 257 -11.49 6.98 21.38
N PHE A 258 -11.19 7.68 20.28
CA PHE A 258 -10.85 9.10 20.22
C PHE A 258 -12.05 9.97 19.81
N ILE A 259 -13.13 9.87 20.59
CA ILE A 259 -14.41 10.58 20.36
C ILE A 259 -14.57 11.91 21.14
N ALA A 260 -13.54 12.32 21.88
CA ALA A 260 -13.55 13.52 22.70
C ALA A 260 -12.30 14.37 22.46
N TRP A 261 -12.47 15.70 22.53
CA TRP A 261 -11.39 16.66 22.32
C TRP A 261 -10.10 16.29 23.09
N PRO A 262 -8.92 16.36 22.46
CA PRO A 262 -8.69 16.89 21.11
C PRO A 262 -8.96 15.90 19.95
N GLY A 263 -9.33 14.65 20.25
CA GLY A 263 -9.66 13.63 19.25
C GLY A 263 -11.07 13.79 18.70
N TYR A 264 -11.19 13.86 17.37
CA TYR A 264 -12.46 13.76 16.68
C TYR A 264 -12.32 12.75 15.56
N VAL A 265 -12.95 11.58 15.72
CA VAL A 265 -13.43 10.81 14.57
C VAL A 265 -14.79 11.39 14.22
N SER A 266 -14.83 12.45 13.40
CA SER A 266 -16.11 12.90 12.87
C SER A 266 -16.41 12.19 11.57
N SER A 267 -17.38 11.28 11.61
CA SER A 267 -18.05 10.70 10.45
C SER A 267 -18.93 11.72 9.67
N ALA A 268 -18.54 12.99 9.67
CA ALA A 268 -19.31 14.06 9.05
C ALA A 268 -18.32 15.13 8.62
N ALA A 269 -18.12 15.23 7.32
CA ALA A 269 -17.29 16.29 6.78
C ALA A 269 -17.90 17.67 7.09
N ALA A 270 -17.00 18.63 7.13
CA ALA A 270 -17.18 20.06 7.35
C ALA A 270 -17.11 20.66 8.77
N GLN A 271 -17.20 19.98 9.92
CA GLN A 271 -17.10 20.72 11.21
C GLN A 271 -16.33 20.15 12.40
N ASN A 272 -15.63 19.01 12.34
CA ASN A 272 -14.98 18.48 13.56
C ASN A 272 -13.57 17.90 13.40
N ALA A 273 -12.86 18.04 12.28
CA ALA A 273 -11.42 17.73 12.22
C ALA A 273 -10.60 19.03 12.27
N PRO A 274 -10.43 19.69 13.45
CA PRO A 274 -9.86 21.04 13.50
C PRO A 274 -8.41 21.12 13.03
N PHE A 275 -7.68 19.99 13.02
CA PHE A 275 -6.26 19.92 12.68
C PHE A 275 -6.02 19.52 11.22
N ARG A 276 -6.79 18.58 10.66
CA ARG A 276 -6.76 18.20 9.24
C ARG A 276 -7.65 19.15 8.44
N ASP A 277 -7.18 20.37 8.25
CA ASP A 277 -7.95 21.47 7.65
C ASP A 277 -7.62 21.74 6.16
N ASN A 278 -6.71 20.96 5.58
CA ASN A 278 -6.29 21.08 4.19
C ASN A 278 -5.71 19.75 3.66
N GLY A 279 -5.59 19.65 2.33
CA GLY A 279 -5.01 18.53 1.61
C GLY A 279 -5.95 17.34 1.42
N ASN A 280 -5.73 16.61 0.33
CA ASN A 280 -6.46 15.38 0.00
C ASN A 280 -5.88 14.19 0.77
N ASN A 281 -6.67 13.61 1.69
CA ASN A 281 -6.20 12.44 2.45
C ASN A 281 -7.30 11.49 3.01
N ALA A 282 -8.63 11.64 2.88
CA ALA A 282 -9.68 10.70 3.37
C ALA A 282 -9.62 10.01 4.79
N THR A 283 -8.48 9.82 5.46
CA THR A 283 -8.25 8.99 6.65
C THR A 283 -8.06 9.83 7.93
N THR A 284 -7.94 9.12 9.04
CA THR A 284 -7.57 9.60 10.37
C THR A 284 -6.07 9.84 10.37
N THR A 285 -5.64 10.97 10.93
CA THR A 285 -4.22 11.34 10.96
C THR A 285 -3.75 11.59 12.39
N LEU A 286 -2.46 11.34 12.63
CA LEU A 286 -1.77 11.85 13.80
C LEU A 286 -1.58 13.37 13.67
N PHE A 287 -1.94 14.11 14.72
CA PHE A 287 -1.55 15.52 14.86
C PHE A 287 -0.60 15.71 16.05
N MET A 288 0.43 16.52 15.86
CA MET A 288 1.39 16.93 16.88
C MET A 288 1.44 18.45 16.94
N GLN A 289 0.99 19.03 18.05
CA GLN A 289 0.92 20.48 18.23
C GLN A 289 2.04 20.98 19.15
N GLY A 290 2.76 22.01 18.70
CA GLY A 290 3.88 22.61 19.43
C GLY A 290 5.06 21.65 19.57
N ALA A 291 5.72 21.72 20.73
CA ALA A 291 6.77 20.79 21.10
C ALA A 291 6.14 19.46 21.57
N ALA A 292 6.16 18.45 20.70
CA ALA A 292 5.55 17.15 20.94
C ALA A 292 6.42 16.04 20.35
N THR A 293 6.35 14.85 20.94
CA THR A 293 7.10 13.68 20.49
C THR A 293 6.22 12.45 20.61
N ILE A 294 6.29 11.57 19.61
CA ILE A 294 5.74 10.22 19.65
C ILE A 294 6.85 9.22 19.30
N GLU A 295 6.82 8.06 19.94
CA GLU A 295 7.86 7.04 19.83
C GLU A 295 7.21 5.65 19.73
N GLN A 296 7.79 4.79 18.89
CA GLN A 296 7.45 3.37 18.80
C GLN A 296 8.73 2.53 18.70
N GLU A 297 8.81 1.48 19.53
CA GLU A 297 9.77 0.39 19.31
C GLU A 297 9.22 -0.52 18.20
N ILE A 298 9.91 -0.54 17.08
CA ILE A 298 9.65 -1.42 15.94
C ILE A 298 10.45 -2.70 16.16
N SER A 299 9.79 -3.85 16.03
CA SER A 299 10.40 -5.18 16.22
C SER A 299 10.12 -6.05 15.00
N GLY A 300 10.92 -7.11 14.81
CA GLY A 300 10.77 -8.00 13.65
C GLY A 300 11.66 -7.63 12.46
N LEU A 301 12.63 -6.73 12.67
CA LEU A 301 13.65 -6.43 11.68
C LEU A 301 14.64 -7.60 11.55
N THR A 302 15.18 -7.80 10.36
CA THR A 302 16.22 -8.79 10.08
C THR A 302 17.57 -8.06 9.88
N PRO A 303 18.58 -8.29 10.74
CA PRO A 303 19.87 -7.63 10.62
C PRO A 303 20.56 -7.84 9.25
N GLY A 304 20.74 -6.74 8.54
CA GLY A 304 21.33 -6.60 7.22
C GLY A 304 20.34 -6.65 6.06
N THR A 305 19.04 -6.73 6.34
CA THR A 305 17.98 -6.57 5.36
C THR A 305 17.71 -5.08 5.14
N GLU A 306 17.46 -4.70 3.89
CA GLU A 306 17.09 -3.33 3.52
C GLU A 306 15.57 -3.15 3.62
N TYR A 307 15.16 -2.05 4.22
CA TYR A 307 13.78 -1.65 4.45
C TYR A 307 13.51 -0.32 3.77
N ARG A 308 12.29 -0.15 3.26
CA ARG A 308 11.73 1.13 2.85
C ARG A 308 10.97 1.71 4.03
N LEU A 309 11.36 2.91 4.44
CA LEU A 309 10.60 3.75 5.36
C LEU A 309 9.88 4.82 4.54
N SER A 310 8.56 4.90 4.67
CA SER A 310 7.77 5.98 4.08
C SER A 310 6.77 6.56 5.08
N LEU A 311 6.37 7.80 4.85
CA LEU A 311 5.26 8.45 5.54
C LEU A 311 4.70 9.59 4.70
N ASP A 312 3.44 9.93 4.93
CA ASP A 312 2.82 11.13 4.40
C ASP A 312 2.74 12.19 5.51
N TYR A 313 3.00 13.44 5.16
CA TYR A 313 3.01 14.52 6.13
C TYR A 313 2.49 15.85 5.57
N ASN A 314 2.00 16.69 6.47
CA ASN A 314 1.48 18.00 6.14
C ASN A 314 1.58 18.95 7.36
N ALA A 315 1.39 20.24 7.11
CA ALA A 315 1.14 21.22 8.15
C ALA A 315 -0.31 21.71 8.10
N ARG A 316 -0.81 22.10 9.25
CA ARG A 316 -2.10 22.79 9.34
C ARG A 316 -2.05 24.13 8.61
N SER A 317 -3.11 24.47 7.87
CA SER A 317 -3.16 25.68 7.05
C SER A 317 -3.58 26.92 7.83
N CYS A 318 -4.26 26.74 8.96
CA CYS A 318 -4.67 27.88 9.78
C CYS A 318 -3.55 28.41 10.70
N CYS A 319 -3.81 29.61 11.20
CA CYS A 319 -3.29 30.09 12.47
C CYS A 319 -1.80 30.53 12.49
N GLY A 320 -1.12 30.49 11.34
CA GLY A 320 0.12 31.24 11.06
C GLY A 320 1.36 30.79 11.81
N ALA A 321 1.30 29.70 12.57
CA ALA A 321 2.45 29.09 13.23
C ALA A 321 2.93 27.92 12.37
N VAL A 322 4.20 27.94 11.98
CA VAL A 322 4.82 26.94 11.11
C VAL A 322 5.45 25.85 11.98
N PRO A 323 5.06 24.57 11.81
CA PRO A 323 5.75 23.47 12.48
C PRO A 323 7.07 23.15 11.77
N TYR A 324 8.02 22.68 12.56
CA TYR A 324 9.22 21.98 12.09
C TYR A 324 9.21 20.59 12.71
N ALA A 325 9.61 19.56 11.98
CA ALA A 325 9.60 18.20 12.50
C ALA A 325 10.86 17.42 12.18
N GLU A 326 11.20 16.47 13.05
CA GLU A 326 12.35 15.59 12.92
C GLU A 326 11.88 14.13 12.97
N LEU A 327 12.39 13.32 12.05
CA LEU A 327 12.30 11.86 12.08
C LEU A 327 13.62 11.28 12.54
N MET A 328 13.60 10.55 13.65
CA MET A 328 14.75 9.85 14.19
C MET A 328 14.53 8.35 14.20
N LEU A 329 15.60 7.62 13.89
CA LEU A 329 15.72 6.18 14.10
C LEU A 329 16.85 5.94 15.10
N ASP A 330 16.49 5.36 16.24
CA ASP A 330 17.28 5.33 17.47
C ASP A 330 17.77 6.74 17.85
N ASP A 331 19.08 6.96 17.81
CA ASP A 331 19.72 8.23 18.12
C ASP A 331 20.11 9.04 16.86
N PHE A 332 19.72 8.59 15.67
CA PHE A 332 20.08 9.20 14.38
C PHE A 332 18.91 9.97 13.76
N VAL A 333 19.15 11.23 13.42
CA VAL A 333 18.23 12.02 12.60
C VAL A 333 18.29 11.51 11.16
N ILE A 334 17.16 11.03 10.66
CA ILE A 334 16.99 10.57 9.28
C ILE A 334 16.57 11.72 8.39
N ASP A 335 15.60 12.52 8.85
CA ASP A 335 15.17 13.71 8.12
C ASP A 335 14.74 14.84 9.06
N GLU A 336 14.87 16.05 8.55
CA GLU A 336 14.46 17.31 9.17
C GLU A 336 13.45 17.98 8.23
N PHE A 337 12.16 17.75 8.46
CA PHE A 337 11.08 18.25 7.63
C PHE A 337 10.98 19.78 7.74
N SER A 338 11.56 20.46 6.75
CA SER A 338 11.55 21.91 6.60
C SER A 338 11.70 22.33 5.14
N ASP A 339 11.03 23.41 4.76
CA ASP A 339 11.26 24.13 3.51
C ASP A 339 12.44 25.09 3.64
N GLU A 340 13.31 25.15 2.63
CA GLU A 340 14.53 25.98 2.63
C GLU A 340 14.24 27.49 2.75
N VAL A 341 13.04 27.94 2.38
CA VAL A 341 12.64 29.35 2.32
C VAL A 341 12.03 29.81 3.64
N ILE A 342 11.22 28.96 4.28
CA ILE A 342 10.49 29.32 5.50
C ILE A 342 10.98 28.62 6.79
N ASP A 343 11.98 27.76 6.70
CA ASP A 343 12.61 27.03 7.82
C ASP A 343 11.64 26.08 8.55
N GLY A 344 10.58 25.60 7.86
CA GLY A 344 9.52 24.74 8.41
C GLY A 344 8.58 24.20 7.34
N ILE A 345 7.52 23.49 7.75
CA ILE A 345 6.60 22.79 6.84
C ILE A 345 5.45 23.72 6.44
N GLU A 346 5.31 24.01 5.15
CA GLU A 346 4.14 24.71 4.60
C GLU A 346 2.92 23.79 4.57
N SER A 347 1.71 24.34 4.68
CA SER A 347 0.51 23.53 4.42
C SER A 347 0.36 23.31 2.92
N VAL A 348 0.06 22.09 2.48
CA VAL A 348 -0.15 21.81 1.04
C VAL A 348 -1.36 22.57 0.46
N GLY A 349 -2.38 22.86 1.29
CA GLY A 349 -3.56 23.64 0.90
C GLY A 349 -4.62 22.85 0.12
N ASP A 350 -5.85 23.38 0.12
CA ASP A 350 -7.04 22.90 -0.61
C ASP A 350 -7.10 21.37 -0.80
N SER A 351 -7.10 20.88 -2.04
CA SER A 351 -7.19 19.47 -2.43
C SER A 351 -5.85 18.90 -2.90
N ASN A 352 -4.72 19.52 -2.55
CA ASN A 352 -3.40 19.00 -2.93
C ASN A 352 -3.07 17.76 -2.11
N ASP A 353 -2.34 16.82 -2.71
CA ASP A 353 -1.84 15.66 -1.98
C ASP A 353 -0.86 16.10 -0.89
N TRP A 354 -0.79 15.33 0.19
CA TRP A 354 0.17 15.55 1.26
C TRP A 354 1.60 15.34 0.77
N TYR A 355 2.59 15.90 1.48
CA TYR A 355 3.97 15.61 1.16
C TYR A 355 4.26 14.14 1.45
N HIS A 356 5.03 13.52 0.57
CA HIS A 356 5.48 12.16 0.73
C HIS A 356 6.97 12.15 1.07
N PHE A 357 7.34 11.43 2.12
CA PHE A 357 8.72 11.12 2.45
C PHE A 357 8.95 9.62 2.24
N GLU A 358 10.06 9.29 1.58
CA GLU A 358 10.53 7.92 1.44
C GLU A 358 12.06 7.88 1.55
N THR A 359 12.56 6.87 2.25
CA THR A 359 13.99 6.54 2.29
C THR A 359 14.18 5.03 2.47
N THR A 360 15.40 4.55 2.27
CA THR A 360 15.78 3.17 2.57
C THR A 360 16.79 3.10 3.70
N LEU A 361 16.74 2.01 4.48
CA LEU A 361 17.67 1.74 5.56
C LEU A 361 17.99 0.25 5.66
N VAL A 362 19.24 -0.07 5.97
CA VAL A 362 19.65 -1.44 6.27
C VAL A 362 19.59 -1.62 7.78
N ALA A 363 18.75 -2.55 8.25
CA ALA A 363 18.63 -2.83 9.68
C ALA A 363 19.95 -3.38 10.22
N ASP A 364 20.49 -2.85 11.31
CA ASP A 364 21.68 -3.40 11.98
C ASP A 364 21.31 -4.35 13.13
N GLN A 365 20.10 -4.21 13.65
CA GLN A 365 19.53 -4.98 14.76
C GLN A 365 18.12 -5.48 14.41
N SER A 366 17.57 -6.34 15.27
CA SER A 366 16.21 -6.88 15.11
C SER A 366 15.10 -5.96 15.65
N THR A 367 15.50 -4.83 16.21
CA THR A 367 14.63 -3.82 16.82
C THR A 367 15.18 -2.44 16.52
N LEU A 368 14.30 -1.46 16.42
CA LEU A 368 14.62 -0.06 16.13
C LEU A 368 13.63 0.83 16.88
N THR A 369 14.07 1.94 17.46
CA THR A 369 13.16 2.95 18.01
C THR A 369 12.92 4.03 16.95
N MET A 370 11.68 4.20 16.50
CA MET A 370 11.30 5.32 15.64
C MET A 370 10.68 6.44 16.47
N THR A 371 11.21 7.65 16.30
CA THR A 371 10.75 8.83 17.03
C THR A 371 10.43 9.95 16.04
N LEU A 372 9.20 10.47 16.12
CA LEU A 372 8.79 11.68 15.42
C LEU A 372 8.69 12.81 16.44
N SER A 373 9.36 13.92 16.17
CA SER A 373 9.30 15.12 17.00
C SER A 373 8.77 16.29 16.19
N SER A 374 7.88 17.08 16.79
CA SER A 374 7.38 18.34 16.26
C SER A 374 7.84 19.48 17.17
N PHE A 375 8.12 20.62 16.56
CA PHE A 375 8.52 21.85 17.19
C PHE A 375 7.76 23.03 16.59
N ALA A 376 7.69 24.14 17.33
CA ALA A 376 7.16 25.41 16.83
C ALA A 376 8.31 26.38 16.61
N LEU A 377 8.52 26.83 15.37
CA LEU A 377 9.54 27.82 15.02
C LEU A 377 9.23 29.18 15.64
N GLU A 378 7.97 29.56 15.56
CA GLU A 378 7.38 30.70 16.25
C GLU A 378 6.31 30.14 17.19
N GLY A 379 6.47 30.33 18.51
CA GLY A 379 5.55 29.74 19.49
C GLY A 379 4.08 29.98 19.14
N GLY A 380 3.21 28.99 19.33
CA GLY A 380 1.83 29.06 18.86
C GLY A 380 1.20 27.68 18.64
N ASP A 381 0.14 27.64 17.83
CA ASP A 381 -0.62 26.45 17.41
C ASP A 381 0.04 25.80 16.17
N ALA A 382 1.36 25.65 16.17
CA ALA A 382 2.08 24.97 15.10
C ALA A 382 1.70 23.48 15.15
N THR A 383 1.11 22.95 14.09
CA THR A 383 0.60 21.57 14.07
C THR A 383 1.17 20.80 12.89
N PHE A 384 1.97 19.79 13.21
CA PHE A 384 2.47 18.79 12.27
C PHE A 384 1.45 17.65 12.15
N LEU A 385 1.12 17.25 10.92
CA LEU A 385 0.21 16.17 10.59
C LEU A 385 0.99 15.05 9.92
N VAL A 386 0.70 13.81 10.30
CA VAL A 386 1.39 12.62 9.79
C VAL A 386 0.39 11.49 9.57
N ASP A 387 0.57 10.74 8.49
CA ASP A 387 -0.23 9.58 8.17
C ASP A 387 0.60 8.54 7.38
N ASN A 388 0.03 7.34 7.18
CA ASN A 388 0.56 6.29 6.32
C ASN A 388 2.03 5.93 6.58
N ILE A 389 2.44 5.90 7.85
CA ILE A 389 3.82 5.54 8.21
C ILE A 389 4.01 4.05 7.95
N SER A 390 5.00 3.72 7.12
CA SER A 390 5.33 2.34 6.82
C SER A 390 6.83 2.05 6.90
N LEU A 391 7.17 0.91 7.49
CA LEU A 391 8.52 0.32 7.41
C LEU A 391 8.36 -1.11 6.93
N ARG A 392 8.64 -1.33 5.65
CA ARG A 392 8.50 -2.62 4.98
C ARG A 392 9.86 -3.09 4.52
N THR A 393 10.09 -4.39 4.45
CA THR A 393 11.23 -4.85 3.64
C THR A 393 10.98 -4.32 2.24
N LEU A 394 12.00 -3.77 1.59
CA LEU A 394 11.90 -3.68 0.13
C LEU A 394 11.66 -5.13 -0.33
N SER A 395 10.70 -5.36 -1.25
CA SER A 395 10.73 -6.66 -1.94
C SER A 395 12.17 -6.79 -2.41
N GLU A 396 12.81 -7.88 -2.02
CA GLU A 396 14.21 -8.05 -2.38
C GLU A 396 14.25 -7.89 -3.90
N ALA A 397 15.23 -7.22 -4.49
CA ALA A 397 15.21 -7.05 -5.96
C ALA A 397 15.28 -8.40 -6.70
N CYS A 398 15.46 -9.50 -5.95
CA CYS A 398 15.28 -10.86 -6.42
C CYS A 398 13.84 -11.38 -6.50
N ASP A 399 12.87 -10.73 -5.85
CA ASP A 399 11.44 -11.05 -5.88
C ASP A 399 10.81 -10.35 -7.09
N ILE A 400 10.82 -11.06 -8.22
CA ILE A 400 10.40 -10.57 -9.53
C ILE A 400 8.91 -10.82 -9.76
N ASN A 401 8.37 -11.88 -9.16
CA ASN A 401 6.95 -12.22 -9.25
C ASN A 401 6.10 -11.54 -8.15
N GLU A 402 6.77 -10.78 -7.28
CA GLU A 402 6.21 -10.02 -6.16
C GLU A 402 5.48 -10.91 -5.14
N ASP A 403 5.87 -12.18 -5.01
CA ASP A 403 5.26 -13.12 -4.06
C ASP A 403 5.80 -13.01 -2.62
N ALA A 404 6.73 -12.08 -2.37
CA ALA A 404 7.45 -11.86 -1.12
C ALA A 404 8.47 -12.96 -0.77
N SER A 405 8.82 -13.83 -1.72
CA SER A 405 9.90 -14.80 -1.63
C SER A 405 10.94 -14.52 -2.71
N CYS A 406 12.20 -14.88 -2.44
CA CYS A 406 13.21 -15.00 -3.48
C CYS A 406 13.50 -16.47 -3.69
N ASP A 407 12.93 -17.06 -4.73
CA ASP A 407 13.15 -18.46 -5.10
C ASP A 407 13.28 -18.67 -6.62
N ALA A 408 13.30 -19.93 -7.05
CA ALA A 408 13.49 -20.26 -8.47
C ALA A 408 12.40 -19.68 -9.37
N THR A 409 11.20 -19.42 -8.84
CA THR A 409 10.08 -18.88 -9.59
C THR A 409 10.27 -17.41 -9.98
N ASP A 410 11.11 -16.66 -9.27
CA ASP A 410 11.51 -15.31 -9.68
C ASP A 410 12.46 -15.30 -10.87
N ILE A 411 13.35 -16.30 -10.92
CA ILE A 411 14.21 -16.49 -12.08
C ILE A 411 13.37 -16.87 -13.29
N ASP A 412 12.32 -17.67 -13.11
CA ASP A 412 11.35 -18.02 -14.15
C ASP A 412 10.55 -16.80 -14.62
N ALA A 413 10.07 -15.97 -13.69
CA ALA A 413 9.39 -14.72 -14.01
C ALA A 413 10.31 -13.77 -14.79
N MET A 414 11.57 -13.66 -14.38
CA MET A 414 12.57 -12.87 -15.12
C MET A 414 12.85 -13.45 -16.52
N SER A 415 12.90 -14.78 -16.69
CA SER A 415 13.03 -15.42 -18.01
C SER A 415 11.87 -15.05 -18.94
N GLN A 416 10.64 -15.01 -18.42
CA GLN A 416 9.47 -14.57 -19.17
C GLN A 416 9.58 -13.10 -19.58
N LEU A 417 9.94 -12.20 -18.67
CA LEU A 417 10.15 -10.77 -18.96
C LEU A 417 11.23 -10.55 -20.03
N VAL A 418 12.29 -11.37 -20.03
CA VAL A 418 13.31 -11.34 -21.08
C VAL A 418 12.75 -11.81 -22.43
N THR A 419 11.96 -12.88 -22.44
CA THR A 419 11.32 -13.43 -23.64
C THR A 419 10.32 -12.44 -24.26
N GLU A 420 9.59 -11.71 -23.43
CA GLU A 420 8.67 -10.66 -23.81
C GLU A 420 9.38 -9.36 -24.24
N GLY A 421 10.67 -9.23 -23.93
CA GLY A 421 11.51 -8.09 -24.27
C GLY A 421 11.34 -6.87 -23.36
N SER A 422 10.68 -7.03 -22.20
CA SER A 422 10.57 -6.00 -21.17
C SER A 422 11.85 -5.89 -20.31
N LYS A 423 12.64 -6.96 -20.24
CA LYS A 423 13.95 -7.03 -19.59
C LYS A 423 15.02 -7.56 -20.55
N SER A 424 16.29 -7.34 -20.21
CA SER A 424 17.42 -7.86 -20.97
C SER A 424 17.99 -9.13 -20.34
N LEU A 425 18.68 -9.96 -21.14
CA LEU A 425 19.45 -11.09 -20.62
C LEU A 425 20.46 -10.67 -19.52
N GLN A 426 20.98 -9.45 -19.60
CA GLN A 426 21.89 -8.92 -18.58
C GLN A 426 21.18 -8.67 -17.24
N ASP A 427 19.91 -8.28 -17.26
CA ASP A 427 19.11 -8.11 -16.05
C ASP A 427 18.90 -9.47 -15.37
N ARG A 428 18.58 -10.52 -16.15
CA ARG A 428 18.47 -11.91 -15.65
C ARG A 428 19.77 -12.42 -15.05
N VAL A 429 20.90 -12.23 -15.72
CA VAL A 429 22.22 -12.61 -15.16
C VAL A 429 22.51 -11.82 -13.88
N SER A 430 22.13 -10.55 -13.83
CA SER A 430 22.32 -9.72 -12.63
C SER A 430 21.46 -10.22 -11.47
N LEU A 431 20.22 -10.62 -11.73
CA LEU A 431 19.33 -11.26 -10.75
C LEU A 431 19.96 -12.52 -10.16
N ILE A 432 20.57 -13.39 -10.99
CA ILE A 432 21.14 -14.66 -10.52
C ILE A 432 22.43 -14.43 -9.71
N GLU A 433 23.36 -13.61 -10.22
CA GLU A 433 24.72 -13.54 -9.69
C GLU A 433 24.94 -12.43 -8.63
N SER A 434 24.13 -11.38 -8.64
CA SER A 434 24.32 -10.26 -7.71
C SER A 434 24.07 -10.69 -6.27
N PRO A 435 24.80 -10.12 -5.29
CA PRO A 435 24.50 -10.37 -3.89
C PRO A 435 23.12 -9.84 -3.50
N LEU A 436 22.49 -10.48 -2.51
CA LEU A 436 21.32 -9.94 -1.83
C LEU A 436 21.57 -8.50 -1.35
N PRO A 437 20.56 -7.62 -1.40
CA PRO A 437 19.18 -7.89 -1.83
C PRO A 437 18.96 -7.82 -3.34
N SER A 438 20.00 -7.57 -4.14
CA SER A 438 19.87 -7.30 -5.59
C SER A 438 19.76 -8.56 -6.47
N GLY A 439 19.89 -9.75 -5.88
CA GLY A 439 19.94 -11.01 -6.59
C GLY A 439 20.21 -12.22 -5.68
N PHE A 440 20.19 -13.42 -6.26
CA PHE A 440 20.30 -14.71 -5.56
C PHE A 440 21.71 -15.03 -5.04
N HIS A 441 22.72 -14.29 -5.47
CA HIS A 441 24.12 -14.56 -5.18
C HIS A 441 24.54 -16.00 -5.48
N THR A 442 24.03 -16.61 -6.56
CA THR A 442 24.35 -17.99 -6.91
C THR A 442 24.98 -18.09 -8.30
N TYR A 443 25.24 -19.31 -8.77
CA TYR A 443 25.78 -19.62 -10.09
C TYR A 443 24.67 -20.03 -11.07
N ILE A 444 24.88 -19.74 -12.34
CA ILE A 444 24.10 -20.36 -13.41
C ILE A 444 24.34 -21.87 -13.37
N GLY A 445 23.26 -22.64 -13.21
CA GLY A 445 23.30 -24.09 -13.02
C GLY A 445 22.95 -24.59 -11.62
N ASP A 446 22.93 -23.72 -10.61
CA ASP A 446 22.50 -24.08 -9.24
C ASP A 446 20.96 -24.12 -9.18
N SER A 447 20.39 -25.25 -9.59
CA SER A 447 18.94 -25.47 -9.61
C SER A 447 18.32 -25.57 -8.22
N THR A 448 19.12 -25.79 -7.17
CA THR A 448 18.62 -25.89 -5.79
C THR A 448 18.76 -24.60 -4.99
N LEU A 449 19.44 -23.59 -5.55
CA LEU A 449 19.74 -22.30 -4.95
C LEU A 449 20.47 -22.41 -3.61
N ASP A 450 21.30 -23.44 -3.44
CA ASP A 450 22.07 -23.66 -2.21
C ASP A 450 23.43 -22.89 -2.20
N GLY A 451 23.69 -22.15 -3.29
CA GLY A 451 24.89 -21.34 -3.52
C GLY A 451 26.04 -22.13 -4.15
N VAL A 452 25.84 -23.40 -4.49
CA VAL A 452 26.82 -24.29 -5.14
C VAL A 452 26.20 -24.84 -6.42
N PHE A 453 26.98 -24.86 -7.50
CA PHE A 453 26.61 -25.64 -8.68
C PHE A 453 27.45 -26.92 -8.73
N ASP A 454 26.85 -28.07 -8.42
CA ASP A 454 27.52 -29.37 -8.43
C ASP A 454 26.68 -30.52 -9.03
N ASP A 455 27.09 -31.76 -8.76
CA ASP A 455 26.42 -32.95 -9.28
C ASP A 455 24.98 -33.12 -8.72
N GLN A 456 24.66 -32.53 -7.56
CA GLN A 456 23.31 -32.57 -6.99
C GLN A 456 22.32 -31.76 -7.83
N ASP A 457 22.70 -30.59 -8.35
CA ASP A 457 21.83 -29.77 -9.20
C ASP A 457 21.52 -30.49 -10.52
N ILE A 458 22.55 -31.08 -11.14
CA ILE A 458 22.38 -31.88 -12.36
C ILE A 458 21.45 -33.07 -12.09
N VAL A 459 21.59 -33.75 -10.94
CA VAL A 459 20.68 -34.84 -10.57
C VAL A 459 19.26 -34.32 -10.32
N ALA A 460 19.10 -33.15 -9.69
CA ALA A 460 17.81 -32.54 -9.40
C ALA A 460 17.01 -32.26 -10.68
N VAL A 461 17.61 -31.61 -11.68
CA VAL A 461 16.94 -31.31 -12.96
C VAL A 461 16.55 -32.58 -13.74
N PHE A 462 17.36 -33.64 -13.65
CA PHE A 462 17.01 -34.93 -14.26
C PHE A 462 15.90 -35.68 -13.50
N ILE A 463 15.69 -35.39 -12.22
CA ILE A 463 14.56 -35.93 -11.45
C ILE A 463 13.24 -35.29 -11.92
N GLU A 464 13.24 -34.00 -12.24
CA GLU A 464 12.08 -33.29 -12.81
C GLU A 464 11.69 -33.85 -14.19
N GLY A 465 12.68 -34.37 -14.95
CA GLY A 465 12.43 -35.19 -16.13
C GLY A 465 12.01 -34.40 -17.37
N GLN A 466 12.33 -33.10 -17.43
CA GLN A 466 11.96 -32.22 -18.54
C GLN A 466 13.01 -32.12 -19.66
N TYR A 467 14.17 -32.77 -19.50
CA TYR A 467 15.23 -32.76 -20.50
C TYR A 467 14.77 -33.30 -21.86
N LEU A 468 14.86 -32.48 -22.91
CA LEU A 468 14.39 -32.77 -24.27
C LEU A 468 12.91 -33.22 -24.34
N SER A 469 12.08 -32.76 -23.39
CA SER A 469 10.66 -33.13 -23.31
C SER A 469 9.76 -32.32 -24.25
N ALA A 470 10.22 -31.14 -24.67
CA ALA A 470 9.44 -30.09 -25.36
C ALA A 470 8.27 -29.50 -24.55
N GLU A 471 8.18 -29.84 -23.25
CA GLU A 471 7.33 -29.13 -22.31
C GLU A 471 8.12 -27.95 -21.70
N PRO A 472 7.47 -26.82 -21.38
CA PRO A 472 8.15 -25.68 -20.79
C PRO A 472 8.86 -26.06 -19.47
N ALA A 473 10.11 -25.63 -19.35
CA ALA A 473 10.93 -25.81 -18.16
C ALA A 473 11.20 -24.48 -17.46
N GLY A 474 11.30 -24.55 -16.13
CA GLY A 474 11.81 -23.46 -15.30
C GLY A 474 13.21 -23.77 -14.79
N TRP A 475 13.77 -22.85 -14.00
CA TRP A 475 15.12 -22.90 -13.45
C TRP A 475 15.42 -24.18 -12.67
N ALA A 476 14.51 -24.56 -11.76
CA ALA A 476 14.64 -25.77 -10.95
C ALA A 476 14.56 -27.06 -11.78
N ALA A 477 13.95 -26.98 -12.98
CA ALA A 477 13.82 -28.10 -13.90
C ALA A 477 14.88 -28.13 -15.02
N GLY A 478 15.73 -27.10 -15.10
CA GLY A 478 16.93 -27.08 -15.93
C GLY A 478 17.03 -25.95 -16.97
N ASP A 479 16.05 -25.05 -17.06
CA ASP A 479 16.11 -23.88 -17.97
C ASP A 479 17.11 -22.82 -17.42
N TRP A 480 18.38 -23.04 -17.71
CA TRP A 480 19.48 -22.21 -17.24
C TRP A 480 19.80 -21.07 -18.20
N ASP A 481 19.46 -21.19 -19.47
CA ASP A 481 19.63 -20.10 -20.45
C ASP A 481 18.44 -19.14 -20.54
N GLY A 482 17.27 -19.56 -20.04
CA GLY A 482 16.07 -18.75 -19.86
C GLY A 482 15.14 -18.73 -21.07
N ASP A 483 15.24 -19.70 -21.97
CA ASP A 483 14.42 -19.80 -23.18
C ASP A 483 13.16 -20.67 -23.03
N LEU A 484 12.90 -21.15 -21.81
CA LEU A 484 11.78 -21.99 -21.39
C LEU A 484 11.83 -23.44 -21.89
N ASP A 485 12.93 -23.87 -22.50
CA ASP A 485 13.17 -25.28 -22.85
C ASP A 485 14.35 -25.82 -22.02
N PHE A 486 14.35 -27.11 -21.66
CA PHE A 486 15.52 -27.75 -21.04
C PHE A 486 16.22 -28.68 -22.04
N ASP A 487 17.32 -28.23 -22.64
CA ASP A 487 18.09 -28.97 -23.63
C ASP A 487 19.63 -28.89 -23.48
N ASP A 488 20.38 -29.20 -24.54
CA ASP A 488 21.85 -29.15 -24.54
C ASP A 488 22.39 -27.71 -24.35
N SER A 489 21.63 -26.67 -24.73
CA SER A 489 22.01 -25.26 -24.61
C SER A 489 22.12 -24.81 -23.16
N ASP A 490 21.26 -25.30 -22.27
CA ASP A 490 21.29 -25.00 -20.84
C ASP A 490 22.58 -25.45 -20.19
N PHE A 491 23.00 -26.69 -20.48
CA PHE A 491 24.28 -27.18 -20.00
C PHE A 491 25.42 -26.31 -20.49
N VAL A 492 25.39 -25.92 -21.76
CA VAL A 492 26.41 -25.02 -22.34
C VAL A 492 26.38 -23.67 -21.62
N ALA A 493 25.22 -23.08 -21.36
CA ALA A 493 25.08 -21.81 -20.66
C ALA A 493 25.62 -21.88 -19.22
N ALA A 494 25.25 -22.90 -18.45
CA ALA A 494 25.72 -23.11 -17.09
C ALA A 494 27.23 -23.34 -17.02
N PHE A 495 27.80 -24.16 -17.92
CA PHE A 495 29.25 -24.38 -17.97
C PHE A 495 30.02 -23.15 -18.48
N ILE A 496 29.44 -22.34 -19.37
CA ILE A 496 30.02 -21.04 -19.76
C ILE A 496 30.01 -20.07 -18.57
N GLY A 497 28.97 -20.09 -17.73
CA GLY A 497 28.91 -19.34 -16.47
C GLY A 497 30.03 -19.71 -15.49
N GLY A 498 30.59 -20.92 -15.61
CA GLY A 498 31.83 -21.32 -14.94
C GLY A 498 31.69 -21.62 -13.44
N GLY A 499 30.46 -21.80 -12.95
CA GLY A 499 30.16 -22.07 -11.54
C GLY A 499 30.37 -23.51 -11.09
N TYR A 500 30.48 -24.47 -12.02
CA TYR A 500 30.50 -25.89 -11.69
C TYR A 500 31.70 -26.25 -10.80
N LEU A 501 31.41 -26.90 -9.67
CA LEU A 501 32.36 -27.28 -8.61
C LEU A 501 33.17 -26.10 -8.04
N GLN A 502 32.66 -24.87 -8.19
CA GLN A 502 33.19 -23.72 -7.46
C GLN A 502 32.75 -23.76 -5.99
N PRO A 503 33.49 -23.09 -5.09
CA PRO A 503 33.05 -22.95 -3.70
C PRO A 503 31.70 -22.22 -3.61
N THR A 504 30.95 -22.49 -2.55
CA THR A 504 29.68 -21.82 -2.25
C THR A 504 29.81 -20.31 -2.35
N ARG A 505 28.96 -19.68 -3.17
CA ARG A 505 28.70 -18.23 -3.09
C ARG A 505 27.82 -18.03 -1.86
N GLN A 506 28.46 -17.73 -0.73
CA GLN A 506 27.74 -17.57 0.54
C GLN A 506 26.83 -16.33 0.48
N GLY A 507 25.52 -16.53 0.58
CA GLY A 507 24.65 -15.55 1.24
C GLY A 507 25.16 -15.35 2.67
N LYS A 508 25.92 -14.28 2.88
CA LYS A 508 26.40 -13.76 4.17
C LYS A 508 26.91 -14.85 5.15
N ALA A 509 28.20 -15.14 5.09
CA ALA A 509 28.89 -15.66 6.26
C ALA A 509 28.71 -14.66 7.41
N THR A 510 28.03 -15.07 8.48
CA THR A 510 28.17 -14.41 9.78
C THR A 510 29.64 -14.48 10.14
N LEU A 511 30.36 -13.37 9.92
CA LEU A 511 31.69 -13.17 10.47
C LEU A 511 31.56 -13.45 11.97
N PRO A 512 32.24 -14.44 12.56
CA PRO A 512 32.34 -14.50 14.00
C PRO A 512 33.04 -13.20 14.39
N GLU A 513 32.32 -12.30 15.06
CA GLU A 513 32.89 -11.05 15.52
C GLU A 513 34.22 -11.37 16.21
N PRO A 514 35.31 -10.67 15.89
CA PRO A 514 36.54 -10.86 16.63
C PRO A 514 36.17 -10.58 18.08
N THR A 515 36.25 -11.60 18.93
CA THR A 515 36.02 -11.49 20.37
C THR A 515 36.70 -10.22 20.87
N THR A 516 35.93 -9.14 21.02
CA THR A 516 36.43 -7.81 21.38
C THR A 516 37.15 -7.86 22.74
N TRP A 517 36.80 -8.86 23.55
CA TRP A 517 37.49 -9.25 24.77
C TRP A 517 38.97 -9.64 24.59
N THR A 518 39.37 -10.25 23.48
CA THR A 518 40.74 -10.70 23.25
C THR A 518 41.65 -9.53 22.85
N LEU A 519 41.12 -8.52 22.16
CA LEU A 519 41.85 -7.29 21.82
C LEU A 519 41.89 -6.26 22.97
N LEU A 520 40.89 -6.27 23.87
CA LEU A 520 40.89 -5.42 25.08
C LEU A 520 41.82 -5.91 26.20
N LEU A 521 42.21 -7.18 26.20
CA LEU A 521 43.11 -7.74 27.23
C LEU A 521 44.61 -7.64 26.91
N LEU A 522 44.99 -7.33 25.67
CA LEU A 522 46.41 -7.27 25.25
C LEU A 522 47.19 -6.00 25.67
N PRO A 523 46.61 -4.81 25.92
CA PRO A 523 47.38 -3.67 26.43
C PRO A 523 47.42 -3.58 27.98
N ALA A 524 46.75 -4.45 28.74
CA ALA A 524 46.68 -4.33 30.20
C ALA A 524 47.91 -4.86 30.97
N VAL A 525 48.81 -5.58 30.31
CA VAL A 525 49.92 -6.29 30.98
C VAL A 525 51.15 -5.39 31.33
N PRO A 526 51.45 -4.25 30.68
CA PRO A 526 52.54 -3.38 31.15
C PRO A 526 52.13 -2.37 32.24
N ILE A 527 50.85 -2.00 32.34
CA ILE A 527 50.44 -0.85 33.20
C ILE A 527 50.36 -1.22 34.69
N ILE A 528 50.16 -2.51 35.03
CA ILE A 528 50.13 -2.95 36.43
C ILE A 528 51.54 -2.96 37.06
N ARG A 529 52.62 -3.03 36.27
CA ARG A 529 53.99 -2.97 36.81
C ARG A 529 54.53 -1.56 37.09
N MET A 530 53.88 -0.50 36.62
CA MET A 530 54.33 0.88 36.91
C MET A 530 53.68 1.50 38.15
N ARG A 531 52.65 0.88 38.75
CA ARG A 531 52.00 1.40 39.96
C ARG A 531 52.56 0.87 41.29
N GLN A 532 53.45 -0.12 41.28
CA GLN A 532 54.11 -0.62 42.50
C GLN A 532 55.47 0.04 42.81
N GLY A 533 55.98 0.93 41.94
CA GLY A 533 57.27 1.60 42.12
C GLY A 533 57.24 2.97 42.80
N GLN A 534 56.07 3.49 43.21
CA GLN A 534 55.95 4.84 43.80
C GLN A 534 55.49 4.89 45.27
N GLN A 535 55.53 3.78 46.01
CA GLN A 535 55.27 3.79 47.46
C GLN A 535 56.52 3.66 48.34
N GLU A 536 57.74 3.74 47.79
CA GLU A 536 58.98 3.80 48.58
C GLU A 536 59.73 5.13 48.44
N ILE A 537 59.06 6.29 48.48
CA ILE A 537 59.70 7.55 48.91
C ILE A 537 58.66 8.42 49.64
N ARG A 538 58.49 8.17 50.93
CA ARG A 538 58.32 9.19 51.98
C ARG A 538 58.37 8.59 53.37
#